data_AF-A0A0A6YD50-F1
#
_entry.id   AF-A0A0A6YD50-F1
#
_cell.length_a   1.000
_cell.length_b   1.000
_cell.length_c   1.000
_cell.angle_alpha   90.00
_cell.angle_beta   90.00
_cell.angle_gamma   90.00
#
_symmetry.space_group_name_H-M   'P 1'
#
loop_
_entity.id
_entity.type
_entity.pdbx_description
1 polymer ?
#
loop_
_entity_poly.entity_id
_entity_poly.type
_entity_poly.pdbx_seq_one_letter_code
_entity_poly.pdbx_strand_id
1 'polypeptide(L)'
;MLQAAEEALDRARRSYARKLLRLVAAELARRHPDAVRLDVLGHDGDQEFFVDALRDAAGDYVWGDPGRVVVVRETADDELGGTVTVAARDVRELVGRALDAYAGPLERLLHHDEQSDTYWLDLTAP
;
A
#
# COMPACT_ATOMS: atom_id res chain seq x y z
N MET A 1 -10.61 -28.52 -11.70
CA MET A 1 -9.60 -28.64 -10.63
C MET A 1 -8.55 -27.53 -10.76
N LEU A 2 -7.82 -27.43 -11.88
CA LEU A 2 -6.81 -26.38 -12.10
C LEU A 2 -7.40 -24.96 -12.09
N GLN A 3 -8.45 -24.70 -12.88
CA GLN A 3 -9.11 -23.39 -12.93
C GLN A 3 -9.60 -22.89 -11.56
N ALA A 4 -10.19 -23.78 -10.76
CA ALA A 4 -10.64 -23.42 -9.41
C ALA A 4 -9.48 -23.06 -8.47
N ALA A 5 -8.30 -23.67 -8.66
CA ALA A 5 -7.10 -23.34 -7.92
C ALA A 5 -6.51 -21.99 -8.36
N GLU A 6 -6.52 -21.69 -9.67
CA GLU A 6 -6.10 -20.39 -10.22
C GLU A 6 -7.00 -19.26 -9.70
N GLU A 7 -8.33 -19.43 -9.74
CA GLU A 7 -9.29 -18.47 -9.19
C GLU A 7 -9.14 -18.28 -7.67
N ALA A 8 -8.77 -19.33 -6.94
CA ALA A 8 -8.49 -19.23 -5.51
C ALA A 8 -7.20 -18.44 -5.24
N LEU A 9 -6.14 -18.69 -6.02
CA LEU A 9 -4.88 -17.95 -5.94
C LEU A 9 -5.09 -16.46 -6.23
N ASP A 10 -5.84 -16.13 -7.29
CA ASP A 10 -6.15 -14.74 -7.63
C ASP A 10 -6.94 -14.03 -6.52
N ARG A 11 -7.93 -14.71 -5.93
CA ARG A 11 -8.65 -14.17 -4.76
C ARG A 11 -7.72 -13.92 -3.58
N ALA A 12 -6.81 -14.86 -3.30
CA ALA A 12 -5.84 -14.72 -2.21
C ALA A 12 -4.89 -13.54 -2.44
N ARG A 13 -4.37 -13.39 -3.66
CA ARG A 13 -3.53 -12.26 -4.08
C ARG A 13 -4.24 -10.92 -3.93
N ARG A 14 -5.50 -10.82 -4.38
CA ARG A 14 -6.31 -9.60 -4.22
C ARG A 14 -6.58 -9.26 -2.76
N SER A 15 -6.85 -10.27 -1.93
CA SER A 15 -7.05 -10.09 -0.49
C SER A 15 -5.77 -9.62 0.20
N TYR A 16 -4.64 -10.22 -0.16
CA TYR A 16 -3.31 -9.83 0.31
C TYR A 16 -3.00 -8.37 -0.01
N ALA A 17 -3.20 -7.95 -1.27
CA ALA A 17 -2.96 -6.57 -1.70
C ALA A 17 -3.78 -5.56 -0.87
N ARG A 18 -5.08 -5.80 -0.72
CA ARG A 18 -5.97 -4.93 0.08
C ARG A 18 -5.53 -4.86 1.55
N LYS A 19 -5.17 -6.01 2.14
CA LYS A 19 -4.71 -6.07 3.52
C LYS A 19 -3.40 -5.30 3.70
N LEU A 20 -2.48 -5.42 2.75
CA LEU A 20 -1.19 -4.74 2.81
C LEU A 20 -1.37 -3.22 2.73
N LEU A 21 -2.18 -2.72 1.79
CA LEU A 21 -2.47 -1.28 1.67
C LEU A 21 -3.15 -0.71 2.93
N ARG A 22 -4.06 -1.45 3.56
CA ARG A 22 -4.66 -1.03 4.84
C ARG A 22 -3.63 -0.89 5.96
N LEU A 23 -2.69 -1.84 6.07
CA LEU A 23 -1.64 -1.76 7.08
C LEU A 23 -0.71 -0.56 6.85
N VAL A 24 -0.39 -0.29 5.57
CA VAL A 24 0.37 0.91 5.19
C VAL A 24 -0.41 2.17 5.55
N ALA A 25 -1.70 2.24 5.22
CA ALA A 25 -2.56 3.38 5.52
C ALA A 25 -2.63 3.65 7.02
N ALA A 26 -2.87 2.62 7.83
CA ALA A 26 -2.93 2.72 9.28
C ALA A 26 -1.61 3.22 9.89
N GLU A 27 -0.47 2.72 9.42
CA GLU A 27 0.83 3.16 9.92
C GLU A 27 1.16 4.60 9.53
N LEU A 28 0.81 5.02 8.31
CA LEU A 28 0.96 6.40 7.86
C LEU A 28 0.06 7.35 8.63
N ALA A 29 -1.22 7.02 8.79
CA ALA A 29 -2.18 7.81 9.59
C ALA A 29 -1.72 7.96 11.05
N ARG A 30 -1.12 6.91 11.63
CA ARG A 30 -0.57 6.95 12.99
C ARG A 30 0.62 7.90 13.11
N ARG A 31 1.49 7.97 12.09
CA ARG A 31 2.70 8.83 12.11
C ARG A 31 2.43 10.25 11.65
N HIS A 32 1.44 10.44 10.79
CA HIS A 32 1.09 11.69 10.12
C HIS A 32 -0.42 11.91 10.24
N PRO A 33 -0.94 12.28 11.43
CA PRO A 33 -2.37 12.35 11.69
C PRO A 33 -3.10 13.43 10.86
N ASP A 34 -2.36 14.41 10.34
CA ASP A 34 -2.90 15.46 9.48
C ASP A 34 -3.02 15.01 8.01
N ALA A 35 -2.41 13.89 7.63
CA ALA A 35 -2.48 13.34 6.28
C ALA A 35 -3.74 12.49 6.09
N VAL A 36 -4.51 12.79 5.05
CA VAL A 36 -5.73 12.04 4.68
C VAL A 36 -5.54 11.15 3.46
N ARG A 37 -4.52 11.42 2.63
CA ARG A 37 -4.18 10.58 1.49
C ARG A 37 -2.70 10.48 1.23
N LEU A 38 -2.32 9.38 0.58
CA LEU A 38 -1.01 9.12 0.02
C LEU A 38 -1.11 9.09 -1.51
N ASP A 39 -0.43 10.01 -2.18
CA ASP A 39 -0.37 10.05 -3.65
C ASP A 39 0.54 8.93 -4.19
N VAL A 40 0.04 8.23 -5.20
CA VAL A 40 0.70 7.14 -5.94
C VAL A 40 0.66 7.51 -7.43
N LEU A 41 1.81 7.87 -7.98
CA LEU A 41 1.96 8.25 -9.38
C LEU A 41 2.26 6.99 -10.21
N GLY A 42 1.46 6.72 -11.23
CA GLY A 42 1.81 5.70 -12.24
C GLY A 42 2.64 6.33 -13.35
N HIS A 43 3.72 5.68 -13.78
CA HIS A 43 4.36 6.03 -15.05
C HIS A 43 3.77 5.19 -16.18
N ASP A 44 3.22 5.87 -17.19
CA ASP A 44 2.67 5.21 -18.37
C ASP A 44 3.82 4.60 -19.18
N GLY A 45 3.80 3.28 -19.39
CA GLY A 45 4.80 2.55 -20.18
C GLY A 45 5.48 1.37 -19.48
N ASP A 46 5.80 1.47 -18.17
CA ASP A 46 6.62 0.46 -17.47
C ASP A 46 5.97 -0.13 -16.20
N GLN A 47 4.72 0.20 -15.88
CA GLN A 47 4.08 -0.20 -14.60
C GLN A 47 4.91 0.18 -13.36
N GLU A 48 5.76 1.20 -13.44
CA GLU A 48 6.45 1.71 -12.26
C GLU A 48 5.53 2.70 -11.54
N PHE A 49 5.16 2.32 -10.31
CA PHE A 49 4.40 3.16 -9.39
C PHE A 49 5.35 3.83 -8.41
N PHE A 50 5.25 5.15 -8.33
CA PHE A 50 6.03 5.97 -7.42
C PHE A 50 5.13 6.47 -6.30
N VAL A 51 5.57 6.25 -5.08
CA VAL A 51 4.96 6.85 -3.90
C VAL A 51 5.56 8.25 -3.71
N ASP A 52 4.73 9.29 -3.76
CA ASP A 52 5.19 10.68 -3.89
C ASP A 52 5.04 11.50 -2.59
N ALA A 53 3.80 11.73 -2.17
CA ALA A 53 3.49 12.72 -1.15
C ALA A 53 2.33 12.31 -0.23
N LEU A 54 2.39 12.79 1.02
CA LEU A 54 1.23 12.83 1.92
C LEU A 54 0.53 14.18 1.79
N ARG A 55 -0.80 14.16 1.72
CA ARG A 55 -1.63 15.37 1.67
C ARG A 55 -2.68 15.41 2.75
N ASP A 56 -3.00 16.61 3.19
CA ASP A 56 -4.10 16.86 4.12
C ASP A 56 -5.45 17.01 3.40
N ALA A 57 -6.49 17.31 4.16
CA ALA A 57 -7.85 17.49 3.64
C ALA A 57 -8.02 18.71 2.72
N ALA A 58 -7.12 19.70 2.80
CA ALA A 58 -7.12 20.84 1.88
C ALA A 58 -6.38 20.53 0.56
N GLY A 59 -5.70 19.38 0.49
CA GLY A 59 -4.83 19.00 -0.63
C GLY A 59 -3.42 19.55 -0.47
N ASP A 60 -3.12 20.20 0.65
CA ASP A 60 -1.81 20.76 0.95
C ASP A 60 -0.83 19.65 1.31
N TYR A 61 0.44 19.92 1.04
CA TYR A 61 1.52 18.98 1.25
C TYR A 61 1.86 18.87 2.73
N VAL A 62 1.74 17.65 3.27
CA VAL A 62 2.09 17.36 4.67
C VAL A 62 3.51 16.85 4.77
N TRP A 63 3.92 15.96 3.88
CA TRP A 63 5.26 15.37 3.93
C TRP A 63 5.76 14.84 2.59
N GLY A 64 7.09 14.88 2.46
CA GLY A 64 7.82 14.48 1.27
C GLY A 64 8.54 13.17 1.36
N ASP A 65 8.30 12.36 0.34
CA ASP A 65 8.79 10.99 0.20
C ASP A 65 8.31 10.05 1.32
N PRO A 66 7.01 9.67 1.28
CA PRO A 66 6.42 8.63 2.12
C PRO A 66 7.22 7.33 2.13
N GLY A 67 7.93 7.06 1.03
CA GLY A 67 8.81 5.92 0.85
C GLY A 67 9.98 5.84 1.82
N ARG A 68 10.21 6.82 2.69
CA ARG A 68 11.18 6.71 3.80
C ARG A 68 10.56 6.28 5.13
N VAL A 69 9.23 6.23 5.24
CA VAL A 69 8.59 5.68 6.45
C VAL A 69 8.84 4.18 6.48
N VAL A 70 9.64 3.77 7.47
CA VAL A 70 9.92 2.38 7.76
C VAL A 70 8.79 1.80 8.61
N VAL A 71 8.04 0.87 8.04
CA VAL A 71 7.10 0.01 8.76
C VAL A 71 7.93 -1.07 9.46
N VAL A 72 8.17 -0.86 10.76
CA VAL A 72 8.88 -1.82 11.61
C VAL A 72 7.85 -2.82 12.13
N ARG A 73 8.08 -4.11 11.88
CA ARG A 73 7.28 -5.18 12.48
C ARG A 73 8.02 -5.75 13.68
N GLU A 74 7.34 -5.91 14.80
CA GLU A 74 7.89 -6.57 15.98
C GLU A 74 8.01 -8.08 15.75
N THR A 75 9.03 -8.64 16.40
CA THR A 75 9.26 -10.08 16.55
C THR A 75 7.99 -10.75 17.08
N ALA A 76 7.50 -11.74 16.34
CA ALA A 76 6.49 -12.66 16.85
C ALA A 76 7.17 -14.00 17.15
N ASP A 77 6.77 -14.62 18.25
CA ASP A 77 6.99 -16.05 18.42
C ASP A 77 6.06 -16.78 17.45
N ASP A 78 6.62 -17.63 16.60
CA ASP A 78 5.79 -18.52 15.78
C ASP A 78 5.07 -19.57 16.67
N GLU A 79 4.15 -20.33 16.07
CA GLU A 79 3.44 -21.42 16.76
C GLU A 79 4.39 -22.52 17.29
N LEU A 80 5.69 -22.45 16.97
CA LEU A 80 6.75 -23.36 17.40
C LEU A 80 7.71 -22.73 18.42
N GLY A 81 7.45 -21.50 18.89
CA GLY A 81 8.26 -20.79 19.90
C GLY A 81 9.56 -20.18 19.37
N GLY A 82 9.70 -20.00 18.06
CA GLY A 82 10.85 -19.36 17.41
C GLY A 82 10.62 -17.87 17.18
N THR A 83 11.63 -17.05 17.48
CA THR A 83 11.60 -15.61 17.18
C THR A 83 11.72 -15.39 15.66
N VAL A 84 10.64 -14.96 15.01
CA VAL A 84 10.68 -14.57 13.60
C VAL A 84 11.08 -13.10 13.50
N THR A 85 12.32 -12.85 13.08
CA THR A 85 12.77 -11.50 12.73
C THR A 85 12.36 -11.19 11.29
N VAL A 86 11.40 -10.28 11.12
CA VAL A 86 10.99 -9.80 9.80
C VAL A 86 11.75 -8.52 9.48
N ALA A 87 12.34 -8.43 8.29
CA ALA A 87 13.05 -7.23 7.85
C ALA A 87 12.12 -6.01 7.88
N ALA A 88 12.66 -4.88 8.33
CA ALA A 88 12.03 -3.58 8.21
C ALA A 88 11.79 -3.26 6.72
N ARG A 89 10.62 -2.72 6.40
CA ARG A 89 10.22 -2.39 5.03
C ARG A 89 9.77 -0.95 4.95
N ASP A 90 10.08 -0.28 3.87
CA ASP A 90 9.55 1.05 3.63
C ASP A 90 8.19 1.01 2.92
N VAL A 91 7.45 2.11 3.02
CA VAL A 91 6.10 2.25 2.43
C VAL A 91 6.12 2.03 0.92
N ARG A 92 7.15 2.49 0.19
CA ARG A 92 7.23 2.36 -1.26
C ARG A 92 7.29 0.90 -1.67
N GLU A 93 8.12 0.11 -1.00
CA GLU A 93 8.23 -1.32 -1.26
C GLU A 93 6.90 -2.05 -0.96
N LEU A 94 6.23 -1.70 0.15
CA LEU A 94 4.98 -2.35 0.54
C LEU A 94 3.83 -2.01 -0.40
N VAL A 95 3.73 -0.76 -0.85
CA VAL A 95 2.76 -0.34 -1.86
C VAL A 95 3.05 -1.06 -3.18
N GLY A 96 4.28 -1.03 -3.68
CA GLY A 96 4.68 -1.71 -4.90
C GLY A 96 4.31 -3.20 -4.88
N ARG A 97 4.66 -3.92 -3.80
CA ARG A 97 4.26 -5.33 -3.62
C ARG A 97 2.75 -5.55 -3.64
N ALA A 98 1.96 -4.63 -3.10
CA ALA A 98 0.51 -4.76 -3.12
C ALA A 98 -0.03 -4.64 -4.54
N LEU A 99 0.49 -3.69 -5.32
CA LEU A 99 0.09 -3.46 -6.71
C LEU A 99 0.51 -4.64 -7.61
N ASP A 100 1.74 -5.12 -7.46
CA ASP A 100 2.26 -6.29 -8.18
C ASP A 100 1.44 -7.55 -7.89
N ALA A 101 1.11 -7.78 -6.62
CA ALA A 101 0.31 -8.93 -6.23
C ALA A 101 -1.11 -8.86 -6.80
N TYR A 102 -1.69 -7.66 -6.91
CA TYR A 102 -3.05 -7.49 -7.40
C TYR A 102 -3.18 -7.70 -8.91
N ALA A 103 -2.22 -7.21 -9.70
CA ALA A 103 -2.15 -7.38 -11.15
C ALA A 103 -3.49 -7.13 -11.89
N GLY A 104 -4.22 -6.08 -11.49
CA GLY A 104 -5.53 -5.70 -12.04
C GLY A 104 -5.77 -4.19 -11.98
N PRO A 105 -6.98 -3.72 -12.32
CA PRO A 105 -7.30 -2.28 -12.40
C PRO A 105 -7.12 -1.56 -11.05
N LEU A 106 -6.25 -0.55 -11.00
CA LEU A 106 -5.85 0.13 -9.76
C LEU A 106 -6.99 0.84 -9.06
N GLU A 107 -8.00 1.29 -9.80
CA GLU A 107 -9.22 1.96 -9.33
C GLU A 107 -10.03 1.08 -8.36
N ARG A 108 -9.73 -0.23 -8.31
CA ARG A 108 -10.32 -1.16 -7.34
C ARG A 108 -9.57 -1.24 -6.00
N LEU A 109 -8.38 -0.66 -5.93
CA LEU A 109 -7.51 -0.60 -4.75
C LEU A 109 -7.28 0.85 -4.27
N LEU A 110 -7.14 1.77 -5.21
CA LEU A 110 -6.81 3.16 -5.01
C LEU A 110 -7.94 4.03 -5.58
N HIS A 111 -8.07 5.24 -5.06
CA HIS A 111 -8.86 6.26 -5.71
C HIS A 111 -8.08 6.85 -6.88
N HIS A 112 -8.77 7.45 -7.84
CA HIS A 112 -8.18 8.09 -9.00
C HIS A 112 -8.76 9.50 -9.14
N ASP A 113 -7.88 10.48 -9.24
CA ASP A 113 -8.21 11.84 -9.64
C ASP A 113 -7.96 11.98 -11.15
N GLU A 114 -9.04 12.00 -11.93
CA GLU A 114 -8.98 12.09 -13.39
C GLU A 114 -8.38 13.42 -13.87
N GLN A 115 -8.46 14.50 -13.08
CA GLN A 115 -7.97 15.81 -13.50
C GLN A 115 -6.45 15.90 -13.46
N SER A 116 -5.84 15.28 -12.45
CA SER A 116 -4.38 15.25 -12.27
C SER A 116 -3.75 13.91 -12.64
N ASP A 117 -4.55 12.97 -13.16
CA ASP A 117 -4.18 11.58 -13.42
C ASP A 117 -3.41 10.93 -12.28
N THR A 118 -3.89 11.14 -11.05
CA THR A 118 -3.20 10.72 -9.83
C THR A 118 -3.99 9.65 -9.11
N TYR A 119 -3.36 8.50 -8.85
CA TYR A 119 -3.94 7.51 -7.95
C TYR A 119 -3.58 7.86 -6.52
N TRP A 120 -4.45 7.53 -5.56
CA TRP A 120 -4.15 7.77 -4.16
C TRP A 120 -4.77 6.74 -3.24
N LEU A 121 -4.05 6.45 -2.15
CA LEU A 121 -4.49 5.60 -1.06
C LEU A 121 -5.14 6.48 0.02
N ASP A 122 -6.37 6.15 0.40
CA ASP A 122 -7.07 6.79 1.51
C ASP A 122 -6.44 6.38 2.85
N LEU A 123 -6.13 7.37 3.68
CA LEU A 123 -5.57 7.20 5.03
C LEU A 123 -6.62 7.41 6.13
N THR A 124 -7.84 7.81 5.76
CA THR A 124 -8.94 8.05 6.70
C THR A 124 -9.73 6.79 7.03
N ALA A 125 -9.60 5.75 6.21
CA ALA A 125 -10.26 4.46 6.41
C ALA A 125 -9.38 3.50 7.24
N PRO A 126 -9.88 2.96 8.37
CA PRO A 126 -9.15 1.99 9.20
C PRO A 126 -8.98 0.60 8.57
#